data_AF-A0A2N3ESA2-F1
#
_entry.id   AF-A0A2N3ESA2-F1
#
_cell.length_a   1.000
_cell.length_b   1.000
_cell.length_c   1.000
_cell.angle_alpha   90.00
_cell.angle_beta   90.00
_cell.angle_gamma   90.00
#
_symmetry.space_group_name_H-M   'P 1'
#
loop_
_entity.id
_entity.type
_entity.pdbx_description
1 polymer ?
#
loop_
_entity_poly.entity_id
_entity_poly.type
_entity_poly.pdbx_seq_one_letter_code
_entity_poly.pdbx_strand_id
1 'polypeptide(L)'
;MQDTSPRDLPFRIDIKRVHLAVGWVAFGLPVSLLALGLLVPTICFYASISHFYFSPIGGDLFVGMLSFVGLLLLCLYSFDMAGCDGALGWRWYDVALIRIAGIAALLVAFVPTHGSGCVFKAGQVPRAFVGEAIGSEDFPFRPEPLDAVSGAPSFDFWGVLLGLDRIRDSALDWVHNIAAGVMFLILAYVVLRVFTRVNSEDALREGNRKDLRNRCYRALGLVILGAVAVLALKTALFSEAETFLRIWNGLRLTFVFEALALAAFGLAWMIKGRFLPVFEDRLHPRAA
;
A
#
# COMPACT_ATOMS: atom_id res chain seq x y z
N MET A 1 -8.83 -7.77 -40.26
CA MET A 1 -7.53 -7.10 -40.07
C MET A 1 -6.88 -7.77 -38.87
N GLN A 2 -5.87 -8.62 -39.08
CA GLN A 2 -5.17 -9.29 -37.98
C GLN A 2 -4.26 -8.25 -37.31
N ASP A 3 -4.45 -8.05 -36.01
CA ASP A 3 -3.61 -7.21 -35.17
C ASP A 3 -2.22 -7.85 -35.08
N THR A 4 -1.26 -7.33 -35.86
CA THR A 4 0.13 -7.81 -35.97
C THR A 4 1.09 -7.07 -35.04
N SER A 5 0.58 -6.43 -33.99
CA SER A 5 1.44 -5.86 -32.96
C SER A 5 2.14 -6.98 -32.16
N PRO A 6 3.47 -6.95 -31.96
CA PRO A 6 4.12 -7.90 -31.07
C PRO A 6 3.60 -7.65 -29.65
N ARG A 7 2.75 -8.55 -29.14
CA ARG A 7 2.25 -8.50 -27.76
C ARG A 7 3.29 -8.98 -26.74
N ASP A 8 4.45 -9.44 -27.22
CA ASP A 8 5.48 -10.07 -26.39
C ASP A 8 6.65 -9.13 -26.11
N LEU A 9 7.06 -9.11 -24.84
CA LEU A 9 8.28 -8.45 -24.40
C LEU A 9 9.51 -9.23 -24.88
N PRO A 10 10.67 -8.57 -25.08
CA PRO A 10 11.92 -9.26 -25.43
C PRO A 10 12.48 -10.13 -24.29
N PHE A 11 11.79 -10.21 -23.16
CA PHE A 11 12.14 -11.01 -21.99
C PHE A 11 10.91 -11.71 -21.40
N ARG A 12 11.13 -12.85 -20.75
CA ARG A 12 10.07 -13.61 -20.07
C ARG A 12 9.81 -13.03 -18.68
N ILE A 13 8.55 -12.73 -18.37
CA ILE A 13 8.12 -12.32 -17.02
C ILE A 13 7.89 -13.58 -16.18
N ASP A 14 8.64 -13.70 -15.08
CA ASP A 14 8.39 -14.72 -14.07
C ASP A 14 7.35 -14.22 -13.05
N ILE A 15 6.19 -14.86 -13.04
CA ILE A 15 5.07 -14.55 -12.14
C ILE A 15 5.51 -14.62 -10.66
N LYS A 16 6.42 -15.53 -10.29
CA LYS A 16 6.94 -15.60 -8.91
C LYS A 16 7.66 -14.31 -8.54
N ARG A 17 8.49 -13.77 -9.44
CA ARG A 17 9.23 -12.52 -9.21
C ARG A 17 8.31 -11.32 -9.08
N VAL A 18 7.24 -11.26 -9.88
CA VAL A 18 6.22 -10.21 -9.75
C VAL A 18 5.55 -10.30 -8.37
N HIS A 19 5.17 -11.50 -7.93
CA HIS A 19 4.60 -11.67 -6.59
C HIS A 19 5.58 -11.26 -5.47
N LEU A 20 6.87 -11.59 -5.62
CA LEU A 20 7.92 -11.18 -4.68
C LEU A 20 8.11 -9.67 -4.66
N ALA A 21 8.07 -9.00 -5.81
CA ALA A 21 8.20 -7.53 -5.88
C ALA A 21 7.07 -6.84 -5.11
N VAL A 22 5.82 -7.24 -5.34
CA VAL A 22 4.66 -6.73 -4.57
C VAL A 22 4.83 -7.04 -3.08
N GLY A 23 5.20 -8.27 -2.75
CA GLY A 23 5.34 -8.71 -1.37
C GLY A 23 6.43 -7.95 -0.59
N TRP A 24 7.61 -7.79 -1.17
CA TRP A 24 8.73 -7.07 -0.54
C TRP A 24 8.45 -5.59 -0.37
N VAL A 25 7.84 -4.93 -1.36
CA VAL A 25 7.49 -3.51 -1.24
C VAL A 25 6.39 -3.30 -0.19
N ALA A 26 5.33 -4.13 -0.22
CA ALA A 26 4.25 -4.02 0.75
C ALA A 26 4.71 -4.35 2.19
N PHE A 27 5.57 -5.36 2.37
CA PHE A 27 6.14 -5.67 3.70
C PHE A 27 7.17 -4.61 4.15
N GLY A 28 7.96 -4.10 3.21
CA GLY A 28 9.00 -3.11 3.46
C GLY A 28 8.44 -1.73 3.83
N LEU A 29 7.27 -1.35 3.31
CA LEU A 29 6.64 -0.06 3.61
C LEU A 29 6.44 0.17 5.13
N PRO A 30 5.67 -0.64 5.88
CA PRO A 30 5.48 -0.41 7.31
C PRO A 30 6.79 -0.56 8.11
N VAL A 31 7.71 -1.44 7.69
CA VAL A 31 9.01 -1.63 8.35
C VAL A 31 9.89 -0.39 8.20
N SER A 32 9.94 0.19 7.00
CA SER A 32 10.74 1.39 6.72
C SER A 32 10.19 2.62 7.45
N LEU A 33 8.87 2.80 7.51
CA LEU A 33 8.25 3.89 8.26
C LEU A 33 8.42 3.74 9.78
N LEU A 34 8.35 2.51 10.29
CA LEU A 34 8.66 2.23 11.69
C LEU A 34 10.11 2.56 12.00
N ALA A 35 11.06 2.11 11.17
CA ALA A 35 12.47 2.42 11.32
C ALA A 35 12.72 3.94 11.27
N LEU A 36 12.07 4.64 10.34
CA LEU A 36 12.17 6.10 10.23
C LEU A 36 11.69 6.81 11.50
N GLY A 37 10.51 6.43 12.02
CA GLY A 37 9.95 7.03 13.23
C GLY A 37 10.70 6.71 14.53
N LEU A 38 11.50 5.64 14.55
CA LEU A 38 12.29 5.24 15.73
C LEU A 38 13.75 5.71 15.67
N LEU A 39 14.35 5.76 14.47
CA LEU A 39 15.79 5.98 14.31
C LEU A 39 16.14 7.42 13.93
N VAL A 40 15.18 8.22 13.44
CA VAL A 40 15.43 9.60 12.99
C VAL A 40 14.79 10.58 13.98
N PRO A 41 15.56 11.25 14.86
CA PRO A 41 15.02 12.10 15.93
C PRO A 41 14.24 13.33 15.43
N THR A 42 14.57 13.80 14.21
CA THR A 42 13.91 14.95 13.57
C THR A 42 12.53 14.61 12.99
N ILE A 43 12.15 13.33 13.00
CA ILE A 43 10.86 12.85 12.52
C ILE A 43 10.03 12.35 13.70
N CYS A 44 8.76 12.73 13.74
CA CYS A 44 7.86 12.17 14.74
C CYS A 44 7.40 10.76 14.33
N PHE A 45 7.18 9.90 15.32
CA PHE A 45 6.41 8.69 15.12
C PHE A 45 4.90 9.00 14.99
N TYR A 46 4.40 8.97 13.75
CA TYR A 46 3.03 9.31 13.41
C TYR A 46 2.00 8.28 13.90
N ALA A 47 0.75 8.72 14.06
CA ALA A 47 -0.35 7.90 14.55
C ALA A 47 -0.81 6.80 13.57
N SER A 48 -0.58 6.96 12.27
CA SER A 48 -0.94 5.99 11.22
C SER A 48 0.13 5.97 10.11
N ILE A 49 0.09 4.96 9.25
CA ILE A 49 0.94 4.86 8.05
C ILE A 49 0.69 6.06 7.14
N SER A 50 -0.57 6.36 6.84
CA SER A 50 -0.93 7.45 5.92
C SER A 50 -0.50 8.83 6.43
N HIS A 51 -0.36 9.02 7.73
CA HIS A 51 0.13 10.30 8.28
C HIS A 51 1.61 10.59 7.94
N PHE A 52 2.40 9.57 7.57
CA PHE A 52 3.74 9.79 7.04
C PHE A 52 3.72 10.55 5.71
N TYR A 53 2.57 10.71 5.04
CA TYR A 53 2.41 11.63 3.90
C TYR A 53 2.98 13.03 4.18
N PHE A 54 2.80 13.52 5.42
CA PHE A 54 3.30 14.83 5.88
C PHE A 54 4.73 14.80 6.43
N SER A 55 5.45 13.68 6.29
CA SER A 55 6.86 13.57 6.64
C SER A 55 7.72 13.85 5.42
N PRO A 56 8.84 14.59 5.52
CA PRO A 56 9.73 14.83 4.38
C PRO A 56 10.21 13.53 3.72
N ILE A 57 10.76 12.59 4.51
CA ILE A 57 11.25 11.30 4.00
C ILE A 57 10.14 10.25 3.97
N GLY A 58 9.29 10.25 5.01
CA GLY A 58 8.23 9.24 5.13
C GLY A 58 7.18 9.37 4.04
N GLY A 59 6.92 10.58 3.55
CA GLY A 59 5.94 10.83 2.50
C GLY A 59 6.40 10.23 1.18
N ASP A 60 7.68 10.37 0.83
CA ASP A 60 8.22 9.81 -0.40
C ASP A 60 8.24 8.28 -0.38
N LEU A 61 8.57 7.68 0.77
CA LEU A 61 8.48 6.22 0.96
C LEU A 61 7.03 5.74 0.85
N PHE A 62 6.11 6.39 1.57
CA PHE A 62 4.69 6.03 1.58
C PHE A 62 4.06 6.13 0.19
N VAL A 63 4.14 7.30 -0.45
CA VAL A 63 3.53 7.55 -1.75
C VAL A 63 4.20 6.68 -2.82
N GLY A 64 5.53 6.59 -2.83
CA GLY A 64 6.27 5.83 -3.84
C GLY A 64 6.00 4.33 -3.78
N MET A 65 6.09 3.72 -2.59
CA MET A 65 5.88 2.27 -2.43
C MET A 65 4.43 1.88 -2.65
N LEU A 66 3.47 2.68 -2.15
CA LEU A 66 2.05 2.38 -2.33
C LEU A 66 1.61 2.59 -3.79
N SER A 67 2.13 3.60 -4.48
CA SER A 67 1.90 3.81 -5.92
C SER A 67 2.46 2.66 -6.75
N PHE A 68 3.66 2.17 -6.42
CA PHE A 68 4.26 1.01 -7.08
C PHE A 68 3.36 -0.23 -6.94
N VAL A 69 2.94 -0.56 -5.72
CA VAL A 69 2.00 -1.68 -5.49
C VAL A 69 0.68 -1.45 -6.23
N GLY A 70 0.12 -0.25 -6.13
CA GLY A 70 -1.15 0.11 -6.78
C GLY A 70 -1.13 -0.08 -8.30
N LEU A 71 -0.07 0.39 -8.96
CA LEU A 71 0.11 0.23 -10.41
C LEU A 71 0.30 -1.24 -10.81
N LEU A 72 1.05 -2.03 -10.03
CA LEU A 72 1.21 -3.46 -10.32
C LEU A 72 -0.14 -4.20 -10.23
N LEU A 73 -0.94 -3.92 -9.19
CA LEU A 73 -2.27 -4.51 -9.04
C LEU A 73 -3.24 -4.05 -10.15
N LEU A 74 -3.16 -2.79 -10.58
CA LEU A 74 -4.03 -2.21 -11.60
C LEU A 74 -3.69 -2.69 -13.03
N CYS A 75 -2.40 -2.77 -13.36
CA CYS A 75 -1.92 -2.94 -14.72
C CYS A 75 -1.48 -4.38 -15.04
N LEU A 76 -0.85 -5.09 -14.10
CA LEU A 76 -0.33 -6.44 -14.38
C LEU A 76 -1.38 -7.55 -14.25
N TYR A 77 -2.48 -7.30 -13.55
CA TYR A 77 -3.58 -8.25 -13.43
C TYR A 77 -4.65 -7.92 -14.48
N SER A 78 -4.58 -8.61 -15.63
CA SER A 78 -5.50 -8.44 -16.76
C SER A 78 -6.45 -9.63 -16.93
N PHE A 79 -7.46 -9.48 -17.79
CA PHE A 79 -8.53 -10.46 -18.00
C PHE A 79 -8.17 -11.59 -18.99
N ASP A 80 -7.04 -11.49 -19.70
CA ASP A 80 -6.56 -12.50 -20.66
C ASP A 80 -5.89 -13.69 -19.96
N MET A 81 -6.56 -14.23 -18.94
CA MET A 81 -6.09 -15.34 -18.11
C MET A 81 -6.50 -16.72 -18.65
N ALA A 82 -7.20 -16.75 -19.78
CA ALA A 82 -7.66 -17.99 -20.41
C ALA A 82 -6.46 -18.78 -20.96
N GLY A 83 -6.08 -19.85 -20.24
CA GLY A 83 -5.02 -20.78 -20.66
C GLY A 83 -3.64 -20.56 -20.03
N CYS A 84 -3.48 -19.59 -19.13
CA CYS A 84 -2.20 -19.39 -18.42
C CYS A 84 -2.07 -20.29 -17.18
N ASP A 85 -0.97 -21.03 -17.10
CA ASP A 85 -0.61 -21.78 -15.89
C ASP A 85 -0.48 -20.85 -14.68
N GLY A 86 -1.23 -21.12 -13.60
CA GLY A 86 -1.29 -20.26 -12.41
C GLY A 86 -2.56 -19.40 -12.30
N ALA A 87 -3.39 -19.38 -13.34
CA ALA A 87 -4.67 -18.66 -13.40
C ALA A 87 -5.92 -19.55 -13.22
N LEU A 88 -5.75 -20.87 -13.02
CA LEU A 88 -6.88 -21.78 -12.85
C LEU A 88 -7.76 -21.32 -11.67
N GLY A 89 -9.08 -21.37 -11.81
CA GLY A 89 -9.99 -21.00 -10.70
C GLY A 89 -10.08 -19.50 -10.37
N TRP A 90 -9.39 -18.63 -11.11
CA TRP A 90 -9.65 -17.19 -11.09
C TRP A 90 -10.94 -16.88 -11.85
N ARG A 91 -11.72 -15.97 -11.28
CA ARG A 91 -12.96 -15.47 -11.89
C ARG A 91 -12.75 -14.02 -12.31
N TRP A 92 -13.55 -13.55 -13.26
CA TRP A 92 -13.46 -12.19 -13.77
C TRP A 92 -13.54 -11.15 -12.63
N TYR A 93 -14.42 -11.37 -11.65
CA TYR A 93 -14.56 -10.44 -10.54
C TYR A 93 -13.34 -10.44 -9.61
N ASP A 94 -12.55 -11.51 -9.52
CA ASP A 94 -11.32 -11.50 -8.72
C ASP A 94 -10.30 -10.53 -9.32
N VAL A 95 -10.17 -10.53 -10.65
CA VAL A 95 -9.32 -9.59 -11.40
C VAL A 95 -9.86 -8.17 -11.25
N ALA A 96 -11.16 -7.97 -11.42
CA ALA A 96 -11.79 -6.66 -11.23
C ALA A 96 -11.54 -6.09 -9.83
N LEU A 97 -11.72 -6.90 -8.79
CA LEU A 97 -11.45 -6.50 -7.40
C LEU A 97 -9.98 -6.11 -7.20
N ILE A 98 -9.02 -6.91 -7.69
CA ILE A 98 -7.59 -6.56 -7.56
C ILE A 98 -7.27 -5.21 -8.23
N ARG A 99 -7.86 -4.94 -9.40
CA ARG A 99 -7.68 -3.65 -10.08
C ARG A 99 -8.31 -2.50 -9.30
N ILE A 100 -9.49 -2.72 -8.71
CA ILE A 100 -10.13 -1.74 -7.80
C ILE A 100 -9.24 -1.49 -6.59
N ALA A 101 -8.62 -2.52 -6.00
CA ALA A 101 -7.65 -2.34 -4.92
C ALA A 101 -6.41 -1.55 -5.37
N GLY A 102 -5.95 -1.73 -6.60
CA GLY A 102 -4.88 -0.92 -7.19
C GLY A 102 -5.25 0.56 -7.32
N ILE A 103 -6.46 0.87 -7.81
CA ILE A 103 -7.00 2.23 -7.85
C ILE A 103 -7.13 2.81 -6.45
N ALA A 104 -7.68 2.03 -5.51
CA ALA A 104 -7.83 2.44 -4.13
C ALA A 104 -6.47 2.73 -3.46
N ALA A 105 -5.44 1.92 -3.73
CA ALA A 105 -4.07 2.17 -3.27
C ALA A 105 -3.50 3.49 -3.82
N LEU A 106 -3.74 3.79 -5.10
CA LEU A 106 -3.33 5.07 -5.70
C LEU A 106 -4.07 6.24 -5.07
N LEU A 107 -5.38 6.11 -4.81
CA LEU A 107 -6.14 7.14 -4.08
C LEU A 107 -5.56 7.36 -2.68
N VAL A 108 -5.27 6.30 -1.93
CA VAL A 108 -4.64 6.40 -0.60
C VAL A 108 -3.25 7.05 -0.68
N ALA A 109 -2.49 6.80 -1.74
CA ALA A 109 -1.17 7.39 -1.94
C ALA A 109 -1.23 8.90 -2.26
N PHE A 110 -2.16 9.33 -3.11
CA PHE A 110 -2.21 10.71 -3.60
C PHE A 110 -3.19 11.62 -2.87
N VAL A 111 -4.18 11.06 -2.17
CA VAL A 111 -5.13 11.81 -1.33
C VAL A 111 -4.63 11.81 0.10
N PRO A 112 -4.36 12.97 0.74
CA PRO A 112 -3.88 13.00 2.12
C PRO A 112 -4.93 12.55 3.12
N THR A 113 -4.48 11.98 4.25
CA THR A 113 -5.34 11.72 5.41
C THR A 113 -5.47 12.98 6.28
N HIS A 114 -6.53 13.09 7.08
CA HIS A 114 -6.74 14.27 7.92
C HIS A 114 -5.84 14.25 9.17
N GLY A 115 -5.22 15.40 9.42
CA GLY A 115 -4.52 15.72 10.67
C GLY A 115 -3.02 15.52 10.55
N SER A 116 -2.27 16.09 11.48
CA SER A 116 -0.81 15.97 11.46
C SER A 116 -0.29 14.60 11.90
N GLY A 117 -1.13 13.78 12.55
CA GLY A 117 -0.75 12.47 13.09
C GLY A 117 0.28 12.51 14.22
N CYS A 118 0.77 13.69 14.58
CA CYS A 118 1.71 13.91 15.65
C CYS A 118 1.72 15.37 16.13
N VAL A 119 2.08 15.55 17.41
CA VAL A 119 2.49 16.84 17.99
C VAL A 119 3.97 17.07 17.71
N PHE A 120 4.29 18.01 16.82
CA PHE A 120 5.67 18.35 16.47
C PHE A 120 6.41 18.98 17.66
N LYS A 121 7.61 18.51 17.93
CA LYS A 121 8.54 19.13 18.90
C LYS A 121 9.51 20.06 18.18
N ALA A 122 10.14 20.97 18.93
CA ALA A 122 11.12 21.92 18.38
C ALA A 122 12.19 21.19 17.54
N GLY A 123 12.39 21.64 16.29
CA GLY A 123 13.32 21.05 15.33
C GLY A 123 12.72 19.98 14.40
N GLN A 124 11.48 19.55 14.60
CA GLN A 124 10.77 18.69 13.66
C GLN A 124 10.05 19.53 12.60
N VAL A 125 10.25 19.22 11.32
CA VAL A 125 9.66 19.96 10.20
C VAL A 125 8.79 19.02 9.37
N PRO A 126 7.50 19.32 9.20
CA PRO A 126 6.64 18.53 8.32
C PRO A 126 6.92 18.87 6.85
N ARG A 127 6.64 17.92 5.96
CA ARG A 127 6.57 18.17 4.51
C ARG A 127 5.41 19.14 4.26
N ALA A 128 5.72 20.35 3.82
CA ALA A 128 4.74 21.33 3.37
C ALA A 128 4.90 21.59 1.87
N PHE A 129 3.79 21.73 1.17
CA PHE A 129 3.70 22.44 -0.11
C PHE A 129 3.71 23.94 0.17
N VAL A 130 4.16 24.77 -0.77
CA VAL A 130 4.17 26.23 -0.57
C VAL A 130 3.13 26.84 -1.50
N GLY A 131 2.13 27.50 -0.92
CA GLY A 131 1.18 28.34 -1.64
C GLY A 131 1.81 29.70 -1.93
N GLU A 132 1.41 30.32 -3.05
CA GLU A 132 1.92 31.63 -3.49
C GLU A 132 3.45 31.68 -3.55
N ALA A 133 4.07 30.58 -3.99
CA ALA A 133 5.51 30.45 -3.98
C ALA A 133 6.18 31.52 -4.87
N ILE A 134 7.08 32.30 -4.28
CA ILE A 134 7.94 33.24 -5.00
C ILE A 134 9.36 32.69 -4.97
N GLY A 135 9.91 32.44 -6.16
CA GLY A 135 11.29 32.00 -6.37
C GLY A 135 11.78 32.45 -7.76
N SER A 136 13.09 32.43 -7.99
CA SER A 136 13.69 32.71 -9.29
C SER A 136 14.12 31.43 -9.99
N GLU A 137 13.86 31.32 -11.30
CA GLU A 137 14.45 30.25 -12.13
C GLU A 137 15.93 30.54 -12.49
N ASP A 138 16.39 31.76 -12.24
CA ASP A 138 17.73 32.23 -12.59
C ASP A 138 18.81 31.65 -11.66
N PHE A 139 19.37 30.50 -12.02
CA PHE A 139 20.63 29.99 -11.45
C PHE A 139 21.77 30.17 -12.48
N PRO A 140 22.91 30.85 -12.20
CA PRO A 140 23.37 31.50 -10.96
C PRO A 140 23.75 32.98 -11.20
N PHE A 141 22.80 33.89 -11.41
CA PHE A 141 23.17 35.30 -11.63
C PHE A 141 22.12 36.31 -11.14
N ARG A 142 21.97 36.45 -9.81
CA ARG A 142 21.55 37.72 -9.21
C ARG A 142 22.35 38.04 -7.94
N PRO A 143 22.64 39.33 -7.69
CA PRO A 143 23.41 39.79 -6.52
C PRO A 143 22.58 39.95 -5.23
N GLU A 144 21.30 39.60 -5.22
CA GLU A 144 20.40 39.68 -4.06
C GLU A 144 20.22 38.28 -3.43
N PRO A 145 20.30 38.11 -2.09
CA PRO A 145 20.17 36.82 -1.44
C PRO A 145 18.69 36.42 -1.36
N LEU A 146 18.11 35.94 -2.46
CA LEU A 146 16.87 35.17 -2.44
C LEU A 146 17.13 33.72 -2.88
N ASP A 147 18.05 33.07 -2.18
CA ASP A 147 18.39 31.65 -2.40
C ASP A 147 17.30 30.68 -1.92
N ALA A 148 16.10 31.15 -1.57
CA ALA A 148 15.05 30.34 -0.98
C ALA A 148 13.68 30.60 -1.63
N VAL A 149 13.00 29.52 -2.01
CA VAL A 149 11.56 29.54 -2.32
C VAL A 149 10.83 30.05 -1.07
N SER A 150 10.06 31.13 -1.22
CA SER A 150 9.28 31.75 -0.15
C SER A 150 7.78 31.63 -0.42
N GLY A 151 6.94 31.61 0.62
CA GLY A 151 5.48 31.54 0.50
C GLY A 151 4.82 30.95 1.74
N ALA A 152 3.50 30.81 1.72
CA ALA A 152 2.74 30.28 2.85
C ALA A 152 2.82 28.74 2.85
N PRO A 153 3.28 28.09 3.93
CA PRO A 153 3.24 26.63 4.01
C PRO A 153 1.79 26.13 3.98
N SER A 154 1.53 25.19 3.08
CA SER A 154 0.28 24.47 2.88
C SER A 154 0.55 22.97 2.96
N PHE A 155 -0.39 22.18 3.46
CA PHE A 155 -0.28 20.72 3.50
C PHE A 155 -1.24 20.03 2.54
N ASP A 156 -2.03 20.83 1.81
CA ASP A 156 -3.04 20.34 0.87
C ASP A 156 -2.50 20.35 -0.55
N PHE A 157 -1.95 19.21 -0.98
CA PHE A 157 -1.53 18.99 -2.35
C PHE A 157 -2.62 19.33 -3.37
N TRP A 158 -3.87 18.94 -3.09
CA TRP A 158 -4.98 19.12 -4.03
C TRP A 158 -5.47 20.56 -4.05
N GLY A 159 -5.48 21.24 -2.90
CA GLY A 159 -5.71 22.68 -2.81
C GLY A 159 -4.69 23.49 -3.62
N VAL A 160 -3.40 23.14 -3.50
CA VAL A 160 -2.32 23.76 -4.29
C VAL A 160 -2.44 23.44 -5.77
N LEU A 161 -2.67 22.17 -6.15
CA LEU A 161 -2.75 21.73 -7.55
C LEU A 161 -3.94 22.36 -8.29
N LEU A 162 -5.09 22.48 -7.62
CA LEU A 162 -6.33 22.96 -8.24
C LEU A 162 -6.58 24.46 -8.00
N GLY A 163 -5.71 25.16 -7.27
CA GLY A 163 -5.89 26.57 -6.91
C GLY A 163 -7.16 26.81 -6.08
N LEU A 164 -7.55 25.83 -5.26
CA LEU A 164 -8.76 25.89 -4.45
C LEU A 164 -8.36 26.24 -3.01
N ASP A 165 -8.78 27.42 -2.53
CA ASP A 165 -8.44 27.91 -1.18
C ASP A 165 -8.90 26.98 -0.05
N ARG A 166 -9.93 26.16 -0.31
CA ARG A 166 -10.46 25.15 0.62
C ARG A 166 -11.13 24.01 -0.14
N ILE A 167 -10.38 22.98 -0.54
CA ILE A 167 -11.05 21.67 -0.64
C ILE A 167 -11.47 21.33 0.78
N ARG A 168 -12.76 21.07 1.00
CA ARG A 168 -13.27 20.78 2.35
C ARG A 168 -12.51 19.56 2.87
N ASP A 169 -11.59 19.72 3.82
CA ASP A 169 -10.69 18.66 4.35
C ASP A 169 -11.43 17.33 4.57
N SER A 170 -12.65 17.41 5.09
CA SER A 170 -13.55 16.27 5.25
C SER A 170 -13.75 15.40 4.00
N ALA A 171 -13.86 15.97 2.80
CA ALA A 171 -14.11 15.21 1.58
C ALA A 171 -12.90 14.37 1.17
N LEU A 172 -11.69 14.95 1.23
CA LEU A 172 -10.45 14.20 0.98
C LEU A 172 -10.25 13.13 2.05
N ASP A 173 -10.56 13.44 3.31
CA ASP A 173 -10.51 12.48 4.40
C ASP A 173 -11.47 11.29 4.18
N TRP A 174 -12.71 11.55 3.75
CA TRP A 174 -13.66 10.48 3.39
C TRP A 174 -13.15 9.65 2.21
N VAL A 175 -12.62 10.29 1.15
CA VAL A 175 -12.05 9.58 0.00
C VAL A 175 -10.89 8.70 0.43
N HIS A 176 -9.96 9.23 1.24
CA HIS A 176 -8.81 8.49 1.74
C HIS A 176 -9.23 7.29 2.58
N ASN A 177 -10.09 7.50 3.59
CA ASN A 177 -10.50 6.44 4.51
C ASN A 177 -11.35 5.35 3.83
N ILE A 178 -12.26 5.73 2.92
CA ILE A 178 -13.04 4.77 2.14
C ILE A 178 -12.11 3.97 1.21
N ALA A 179 -11.19 4.65 0.51
CA ALA A 179 -10.23 3.98 -0.36
C ALA A 179 -9.35 2.99 0.44
N ALA A 180 -8.83 3.39 1.60
CA ALA A 180 -8.05 2.51 2.47
C ALA A 180 -8.87 1.29 2.94
N GLY A 181 -10.12 1.50 3.38
CA GLY A 181 -11.02 0.42 3.78
C GLY A 181 -11.31 -0.55 2.64
N VAL A 182 -11.69 -0.04 1.47
CA VAL A 182 -11.94 -0.84 0.25
C VAL A 182 -10.70 -1.63 -0.14
N MET A 183 -9.54 -0.97 -0.18
CA MET A 183 -8.26 -1.61 -0.48
C MET A 183 -8.03 -2.80 0.46
N PHE A 184 -7.96 -2.59 1.77
CA PHE A 184 -7.64 -3.68 2.71
C PHE A 184 -8.68 -4.80 2.73
N LEU A 185 -9.98 -4.50 2.57
CA LEU A 185 -11.03 -5.53 2.48
C LEU A 185 -10.84 -6.41 1.24
N ILE A 186 -10.51 -5.80 0.09
CA ILE A 186 -10.22 -6.56 -1.12
C ILE A 186 -8.94 -7.40 -0.95
N LEU A 187 -7.87 -6.82 -0.38
CA LEU A 187 -6.63 -7.54 -0.15
C LEU A 187 -6.85 -8.74 0.81
N ALA A 188 -7.65 -8.56 1.86
CA ALA A 188 -8.06 -9.65 2.75
C ALA A 188 -8.83 -10.73 1.99
N TYR A 189 -9.80 -10.35 1.15
CA TYR A 189 -10.56 -11.27 0.30
C TYR A 189 -9.65 -12.09 -0.62
N VAL A 190 -8.72 -11.44 -1.32
CA VAL A 190 -7.78 -12.07 -2.25
C VAL A 190 -6.93 -13.10 -1.51
N VAL A 191 -6.39 -12.74 -0.35
CA VAL A 191 -5.56 -13.64 0.46
C VAL A 191 -6.40 -14.82 1.00
N LEU A 192 -7.59 -14.56 1.54
CA LEU A 192 -8.45 -15.61 2.14
C LEU A 192 -9.03 -16.58 1.12
N ARG A 193 -9.45 -16.07 -0.04
CA ARG A 193 -10.26 -16.81 -1.01
C ARG A 193 -9.50 -17.09 -2.30
N VAL A 194 -8.98 -16.06 -2.96
CA VAL A 194 -8.34 -16.24 -4.29
C VAL A 194 -7.05 -17.05 -4.18
N PHE A 195 -6.19 -16.72 -3.22
CA PHE A 195 -4.92 -17.41 -3.05
C PHE A 195 -5.07 -18.85 -2.55
N THR A 196 -6.19 -19.18 -1.90
CA THR A 196 -6.46 -20.51 -1.36
C THR A 196 -7.02 -21.49 -2.40
N ARG A 197 -7.65 -21.01 -3.47
CA ARG A 197 -8.14 -21.85 -4.59
C ARG A 197 -7.00 -22.60 -5.29
N VAL A 198 -7.37 -23.67 -5.99
CA VAL A 198 -6.48 -24.46 -6.86
C VAL A 198 -6.21 -23.64 -8.10
N ASN A 199 -4.96 -23.18 -8.26
CA ASN A 199 -4.58 -22.19 -9.27
C ASN A 199 -3.76 -22.77 -10.42
N SER A 200 -3.35 -24.03 -10.35
CA SER A 200 -2.63 -24.75 -11.40
C SER A 200 -2.89 -26.25 -11.26
N GLU A 201 -2.69 -27.01 -12.34
CA GLU A 201 -2.72 -28.48 -12.28
C GLU A 201 -1.66 -29.01 -11.32
N ASP A 202 -0.48 -28.37 -11.27
CA ASP A 202 0.57 -28.73 -10.34
C ASP A 202 0.14 -28.65 -8.88
N ALA A 203 -0.86 -27.83 -8.54
CA ALA A 203 -1.40 -27.75 -7.18
C ALA A 203 -2.15 -29.02 -6.74
N LEU A 204 -2.50 -29.91 -7.68
CA LEU A 204 -3.14 -31.20 -7.41
C LEU A 204 -2.15 -32.38 -7.38
N ARG A 205 -0.88 -32.15 -7.74
CA ARG A 205 0.13 -33.20 -7.82
C ARG A 205 0.70 -33.56 -6.44
N GLU A 206 1.08 -34.82 -6.29
CA GLU A 206 1.83 -35.29 -5.12
C GLU A 206 3.16 -34.53 -4.97
N GLY A 207 3.50 -34.22 -3.71
CA GLY A 207 4.68 -33.41 -3.37
C GLY A 207 4.47 -31.89 -3.46
N ASN A 208 3.27 -31.42 -3.86
CA ASN A 208 2.92 -30.01 -3.84
C ASN A 208 2.73 -29.48 -2.41
N ARG A 209 3.18 -28.25 -2.12
CA ARG A 209 3.06 -27.61 -0.79
C ARG A 209 1.87 -26.67 -0.66
N LYS A 210 0.81 -26.83 -1.46
CA LYS A 210 -0.35 -25.92 -1.49
C LYS A 210 -1.04 -25.84 -0.15
N ASP A 211 -1.16 -26.94 0.60
CA ASP A 211 -1.83 -26.94 1.89
C ASP A 211 -1.10 -26.12 2.95
N LEU A 212 0.23 -26.20 3.00
CA LEU A 212 1.03 -25.34 3.87
C LEU A 212 0.77 -23.87 3.55
N ARG A 213 0.86 -23.50 2.27
CA ARG A 213 0.64 -22.12 1.82
C ARG A 213 -0.79 -21.66 2.10
N ASN A 214 -1.78 -22.52 1.90
CA ASN A 214 -3.19 -22.23 2.18
C ASN A 214 -3.44 -21.96 3.67
N ARG A 215 -2.79 -22.69 4.57
CA ARG A 215 -2.85 -22.40 6.02
C ARG A 215 -2.28 -21.02 6.33
N CYS A 216 -1.12 -20.69 5.76
CA CYS A 216 -0.53 -19.36 5.91
C CYS A 216 -1.45 -18.25 5.37
N TYR A 217 -2.01 -18.42 4.17
CA TYR A 217 -2.94 -17.44 3.59
C TYR A 217 -4.18 -17.24 4.46
N ARG A 218 -4.76 -18.31 5.02
CA ARG A 218 -5.91 -18.18 5.93
C ARG A 218 -5.56 -17.39 7.19
N ALA A 219 -4.42 -17.70 7.82
CA ALA A 219 -3.96 -16.99 9.01
C ALA A 219 -3.71 -15.50 8.71
N LEU A 220 -2.93 -15.20 7.65
CA LEU A 220 -2.60 -13.82 7.27
C LEU A 220 -3.82 -13.02 6.83
N GLY A 221 -4.73 -13.64 6.06
CA GLY A 221 -5.97 -12.99 5.65
C GLY A 221 -6.90 -12.67 6.82
N LEU A 222 -6.96 -13.53 7.85
CA LEU A 222 -7.69 -13.25 9.09
C LEU A 222 -7.03 -12.13 9.91
N VAL A 223 -5.70 -12.03 9.90
CA VAL A 223 -4.97 -10.92 10.51
C VAL A 223 -5.34 -9.59 9.85
N ILE A 224 -5.36 -9.53 8.51
CA ILE A 224 -5.78 -8.33 7.77
C ILE A 224 -7.22 -7.95 8.14
N LEU A 225 -8.15 -8.92 8.07
CA LEU A 225 -9.56 -8.69 8.36
C LEU A 225 -9.78 -8.24 9.81
N GLY A 226 -9.07 -8.84 10.77
CA GLY A 226 -9.12 -8.46 12.17
C GLY A 226 -8.61 -7.04 12.41
N ALA A 227 -7.49 -6.65 11.79
CA ALA A 227 -6.98 -5.28 11.88
C ALA A 227 -7.98 -4.25 11.32
N VAL A 228 -8.56 -4.52 10.14
CA VAL A 228 -9.60 -3.66 9.55
C VAL A 228 -10.83 -3.57 10.45
N ALA A 229 -11.29 -4.70 11.00
CA ALA A 229 -12.44 -4.73 11.89
C ALA A 229 -12.21 -3.91 13.17
N VAL A 230 -11.01 -3.99 13.77
CA VAL A 230 -10.65 -3.21 14.96
C VAL A 230 -10.61 -1.71 14.64
N LEU A 231 -10.03 -1.31 13.50
CA LEU A 231 -10.02 0.09 13.07
C LEU A 231 -11.43 0.62 12.80
N ALA A 232 -12.27 -0.16 12.12
CA ALA A 232 -13.66 0.19 11.87
C ALA A 232 -14.46 0.31 13.18
N LEU A 233 -14.27 -0.62 14.12
CA LEU A 233 -14.93 -0.59 15.43
C LEU A 233 -14.50 0.62 16.26
N LYS A 234 -13.20 0.96 16.25
CA LYS A 234 -12.67 2.16 16.90
C LYS A 234 -13.38 3.42 16.38
N THR A 235 -13.55 3.53 15.07
CA THR A 235 -14.21 4.70 14.45
C THR A 235 -15.72 4.70 14.71
N ALA A 236 -16.37 3.54 14.71
CA ALA A 236 -17.83 3.45 14.84
C ALA A 236 -18.33 3.59 16.29
N LEU A 237 -17.62 3.05 17.28
CA LEU A 237 -18.11 2.96 18.66
C LEU A 237 -17.35 3.83 19.66
N PHE A 238 -16.14 4.27 19.33
CA PHE A 238 -15.23 4.93 20.27
C PHE A 238 -14.71 6.28 19.77
N SER A 239 -15.38 6.93 18.82
CA SER A 239 -14.98 8.24 18.27
C SER A 239 -15.00 9.37 19.29
N GLU A 240 -15.87 9.27 20.30
CA GLU A 240 -16.04 10.29 21.36
C GLU A 240 -15.45 9.84 22.71
N ALA A 241 -14.86 8.65 22.78
CA ALA A 241 -14.39 8.06 24.03
C ALA A 241 -12.98 8.59 24.39
N GLU A 242 -12.90 9.80 24.94
CA GLU A 242 -11.61 10.49 25.18
C GLU A 242 -10.54 9.65 25.89
N THR A 243 -10.89 8.95 26.96
CA THR A 243 -9.93 8.12 27.73
C THR A 243 -9.39 6.98 26.87
N PHE A 244 -10.26 6.33 26.10
CA PHE A 244 -9.88 5.27 25.18
C PHE A 244 -8.98 5.83 24.06
N LEU A 245 -9.37 6.96 23.47
CA LEU A 245 -8.61 7.61 22.38
C LEU A 245 -7.23 8.07 22.83
N ARG A 246 -7.08 8.56 24.07
CA ARG A 246 -5.77 8.91 24.65
C ARG A 246 -4.86 7.70 24.71
N ILE A 247 -5.34 6.56 25.19
CA ILE A 247 -4.58 5.30 25.24
C ILE A 247 -4.25 4.83 23.82
N TRP A 248 -5.25 4.80 22.94
CA TRP A 248 -5.13 4.38 21.56
C TRP A 248 -4.06 5.19 20.80
N ASN A 249 -4.12 6.52 20.90
CA ASN A 249 -3.19 7.42 20.26
C ASN A 249 -1.80 7.37 20.91
N GLY A 250 -1.73 7.26 22.24
CA GLY A 250 -0.46 7.13 22.97
C GLY A 250 0.33 5.87 22.61
N LEU A 251 -0.38 4.77 22.35
CA LEU A 251 0.20 3.50 21.88
C LEU A 251 0.32 3.40 20.36
N ARG A 252 -0.09 4.44 19.61
CA ARG A 252 -0.05 4.48 18.13
C ARG A 252 -0.75 3.28 17.49
N LEU A 253 -1.88 2.85 18.08
CA LEU A 253 -2.54 1.60 17.68
C LEU A 253 -3.06 1.63 16.24
N THR A 254 -3.47 2.79 15.71
CA THR A 254 -3.84 2.90 14.30
C THR A 254 -2.67 2.47 13.40
N PHE A 255 -1.47 3.03 13.60
CA PHE A 255 -0.26 2.62 12.90
C PHE A 255 0.01 1.13 13.07
N VAL A 256 -0.08 0.59 14.29
CA VAL A 256 0.19 -0.83 14.56
C VAL A 256 -0.75 -1.74 13.77
N PHE A 257 -2.06 -1.47 13.77
CA PHE A 257 -3.03 -2.30 13.05
C PHE A 257 -2.89 -2.16 11.53
N GLU A 258 -2.64 -0.96 11.02
CA GLU A 258 -2.35 -0.75 9.58
C GLU A 258 -1.06 -1.46 9.15
N ALA A 259 0.01 -1.35 9.95
CA ALA A 259 1.29 -2.01 9.70
C ALA A 259 1.15 -3.52 9.75
N LEU A 260 0.39 -4.05 10.71
CA LEU A 260 0.10 -5.47 10.81
C LEU A 260 -0.67 -5.99 9.59
N ALA A 261 -1.71 -5.25 9.15
CA ALA A 261 -2.49 -5.60 7.97
C ALA A 261 -1.62 -5.59 6.70
N LEU A 262 -0.82 -4.54 6.51
CA LEU A 262 0.00 -4.38 5.32
C LEU A 262 1.18 -5.36 5.29
N ALA A 263 1.82 -5.63 6.43
CA ALA A 263 2.86 -6.66 6.56
C ALA A 263 2.28 -8.07 6.33
N ALA A 264 1.08 -8.38 6.84
CA ALA A 264 0.43 -9.66 6.60
C ALA A 264 0.11 -9.86 5.12
N PHE A 265 -0.36 -8.80 4.44
CA PHE A 265 -0.54 -8.79 2.99
C PHE A 265 0.77 -9.02 2.25
N GLY A 266 1.83 -8.27 2.56
CA GLY A 266 3.14 -8.41 1.94
C GLY A 266 3.71 -9.83 2.09
N LEU A 267 3.62 -10.40 3.29
CA LEU A 267 4.06 -11.77 3.56
C LEU A 267 3.24 -12.81 2.78
N ALA A 268 1.93 -12.61 2.64
CA ALA A 268 1.10 -13.50 1.81
C ALA A 268 1.56 -13.49 0.35
N TRP A 269 1.94 -12.33 -0.19
CA TRP A 269 2.49 -12.22 -1.54
C TRP A 269 3.90 -12.81 -1.68
N MET A 270 4.75 -12.65 -0.66
CA MET A 270 6.06 -13.31 -0.63
C MET A 270 5.92 -14.84 -0.64
N ILE A 271 4.98 -15.40 0.13
CA ILE A 271 4.65 -16.84 0.12
C ILE A 271 4.12 -17.27 -1.26
N LYS A 272 3.26 -16.44 -1.88
CA LYS A 272 2.77 -16.67 -3.24
C LYS A 272 3.92 -16.74 -4.25
N GLY A 273 4.93 -15.88 -4.08
CA GLY A 273 6.17 -15.83 -4.84
C GLY A 273 7.26 -16.84 -4.43
N ARG A 274 7.02 -17.71 -3.45
CA ARG A 274 7.97 -18.76 -3.00
C ARG A 274 9.29 -18.22 -2.45
N PHE A 275 9.23 -17.14 -1.66
CA PHE A 275 10.45 -16.49 -1.15
C PHE A 275 11.39 -17.37 -0.31
N LEU A 276 10.91 -18.51 0.22
CA LEU A 276 11.73 -19.48 0.95
C LEU A 276 11.59 -20.90 0.36
N PRO A 277 12.64 -21.73 0.45
CA PRO A 277 12.62 -23.13 -0.01
C PRO A 277 11.50 -23.98 0.61
N VAL A 278 11.04 -23.62 1.81
CA VAL A 278 9.93 -24.33 2.47
C VAL A 278 8.60 -24.20 1.72
N PHE A 279 8.44 -23.19 0.86
CA PHE A 279 7.22 -23.00 0.07
C PHE A 279 7.29 -23.60 -1.33
N GLU A 280 8.47 -24.02 -1.79
CA GLU A 280 8.68 -24.62 -3.11
C GLU A 280 8.07 -26.02 -3.21
N ASP A 281 7.52 -26.33 -4.38
CA ASP A 281 6.90 -27.62 -4.65
C ASP A 281 7.98 -28.70 -4.87
N ARG A 282 7.77 -29.90 -4.33
CA ARG A 282 8.66 -31.06 -4.51
C ARG A 282 7.97 -32.08 -5.42
N LEU A 283 7.64 -31.64 -6.63
CA LEU A 283 6.84 -32.42 -7.56
C LEU A 283 7.60 -33.68 -8.00
N HIS A 284 6.93 -34.84 -7.92
CA HIS A 284 7.45 -36.07 -8.52
C HIS A 284 7.41 -35.98 -10.07
N PRO A 285 8.34 -36.63 -10.79
CA PRO A 285 8.33 -36.68 -12.25
C PRO A 285 6.97 -37.15 -12.78
N ARG A 286 6.53 -36.60 -13.91
CA ARG A 286 5.33 -37.12 -14.59
C ARG A 286 5.62 -38.57 -14.97
N ALA A 287 4.71 -39.49 -14.64
CA ALA A 287 4.76 -40.83 -15.22
C ALA A 287 4.69 -40.66 -16.75
N ALA A 288 5.67 -41.23 -17.44
CA ALA A 288 5.77 -41.16 -18.90
C ALA A 288 4.60 -41.88 -19.58
#